data_AF-A0A6A4LID0-F1
#
_entry.id   AF-A0A6A4LID0-F1
#
_cell.length_a   1.000
_cell.length_b   1.000
_cell.length_c   1.000
_cell.angle_alpha   90.00
_cell.angle_beta   90.00
_cell.angle_gamma   90.00
#
_symmetry.space_group_name_H-M   'P 1'
#
loop_
_entity.id
_entity.type
_entity.pdbx_description
1 polymer ?
#
loop_
_entity_poly.entity_id
_entity_poly.type
_entity_poly.pdbx_seq_one_letter_code
_entity_poly.pdbx_strand_id
1 'polypeptide(L)'
;MILSVVQCKYIKFSETWHAENSGKGLVVRKYLEAVAFNNITRLAFGKRFVNSEGLIDDQGLEFKALVATSFKLGASLSLAEHIPWLRWMFPLEEEAFAKHGAWQKRLTETIMEEHAAARRKSGDAKQHFVDALLTLKDKYELSEVTVIAVLWAVAKPRLPAHLYKRNAVDM
;
A
#
# COMPACT_ATOMS: atom_id res chain seq x y z
N MET A 1 -0.36 -11.60 21.62
CA MET A 1 -0.40 -10.80 20.37
C MET A 1 -0.21 -11.63 19.09
N ILE A 2 0.67 -12.64 19.09
CA ILE A 2 0.81 -13.59 17.95
C ILE A 2 -0.45 -14.46 17.79
N LEU A 3 -1.08 -14.86 18.90
CA LEU A 3 -2.31 -15.68 18.91
C LEU A 3 -3.53 -15.03 18.23
N SER A 4 -3.73 -13.71 18.36
CA SER A 4 -4.84 -13.02 17.68
C SER A 4 -4.60 -12.83 16.18
N VAL A 5 -3.32 -12.74 15.76
CA VAL A 5 -2.91 -12.71 14.35
C VAL A 5 -3.15 -14.07 13.68
N VAL A 6 -2.98 -15.17 14.42
CA VAL A 6 -3.29 -16.53 13.96
C VAL A 6 -4.80 -16.75 13.90
N GLN A 7 -5.55 -16.36 14.93
CA GLN A 7 -7.01 -16.59 14.96
C GLN A 7 -7.75 -15.95 13.78
N CYS A 8 -7.51 -14.67 13.46
CA CYS A 8 -8.26 -14.05 12.35
C CYS A 8 -7.77 -14.49 10.95
N LYS A 9 -6.51 -14.96 10.83
CA LYS A 9 -5.94 -15.52 9.59
C LYS A 9 -6.50 -16.91 9.26
N TYR A 10 -6.74 -17.73 10.28
CA TYR A 10 -7.26 -19.08 10.11
C TYR A 10 -8.77 -19.10 9.86
N ILE A 11 -9.57 -18.21 10.49
CA ILE A 11 -11.03 -18.26 10.41
C ILE A 11 -11.56 -18.23 8.96
N LYS A 12 -11.28 -17.18 8.15
CA LYS A 12 -11.80 -17.10 6.76
C LYS A 12 -11.17 -18.06 5.75
N PHE A 13 -9.92 -18.48 5.95
CA PHE A 13 -9.32 -19.51 5.10
C PHE A 13 -9.86 -20.90 5.47
N SER A 14 -10.12 -21.17 6.76
CA SER A 14 -10.75 -22.41 7.22
C SER A 14 -12.21 -22.55 6.78
N GLU A 15 -12.94 -21.44 6.63
CA GLU A 15 -14.30 -21.42 6.08
C GLU A 15 -14.37 -21.97 4.63
N THR A 16 -13.27 -21.94 3.88
CA THR A 16 -13.21 -22.52 2.53
C THR A 16 -13.16 -24.05 2.51
N TRP A 17 -12.83 -24.66 3.66
CA TRP A 17 -12.79 -26.12 3.85
C TRP A 17 -14.09 -26.69 4.40
N HIS A 18 -15.18 -25.91 4.48
CA HIS A 18 -16.50 -26.44 4.80
C HIS A 18 -16.97 -27.43 3.72
N ALA A 19 -17.68 -28.48 4.16
CA ALA A 19 -18.17 -29.56 3.28
C ALA A 19 -18.98 -29.03 2.07
N GLU A 20 -19.63 -27.88 2.22
CA GLU A 20 -20.42 -27.18 1.18
C GLU A 20 -19.59 -26.64 -0.01
N ASN A 21 -18.27 -26.51 0.16
CA ASN A 21 -17.34 -26.07 -0.88
C ASN A 21 -16.45 -27.19 -1.44
N SER A 22 -16.70 -28.45 -1.04
CA SER A 22 -16.02 -29.61 -1.61
C SER A 22 -16.26 -29.68 -3.12
N GLY A 23 -15.18 -29.74 -3.92
CA GLY A 23 -15.23 -29.80 -5.39
C GLY A 23 -15.40 -28.46 -6.12
N LYS A 24 -15.52 -27.32 -5.44
CA LYS A 24 -15.56 -25.99 -6.07
C LYS A 24 -14.16 -25.39 -6.22
N GLY A 25 -13.89 -24.77 -7.37
CA GLY A 25 -12.62 -24.06 -7.60
C GLY A 25 -12.47 -22.83 -6.71
N LEU A 26 -11.32 -22.69 -6.05
CA LEU A 26 -11.03 -21.58 -5.13
C LEU A 26 -10.30 -20.44 -5.85
N VAL A 27 -10.82 -19.21 -5.75
CA VAL A 27 -10.13 -18.02 -6.25
C VAL A 27 -9.10 -17.54 -5.22
N VAL A 28 -7.92 -18.18 -5.24
CA VAL A 28 -6.81 -17.95 -4.29
C VAL A 28 -6.39 -16.47 -4.20
N ARG A 29 -6.45 -15.75 -5.33
CA ARG A 29 -6.07 -14.32 -5.41
C ARG A 29 -6.77 -13.46 -4.35
N LYS A 30 -8.08 -13.67 -4.11
CA LYS A 30 -8.86 -12.87 -3.16
C LYS A 30 -8.33 -13.02 -1.73
N TYR A 31 -7.91 -14.22 -1.35
CA TYR A 31 -7.39 -14.53 -0.03
C TYR A 31 -5.97 -14.00 0.14
N LEU A 32 -5.11 -14.22 -0.85
CA LEU A 32 -3.73 -13.71 -0.82
C LEU A 32 -3.69 -12.18 -0.79
N GLU A 33 -4.56 -11.51 -1.54
CA GLU A 33 -4.66 -10.04 -1.53
C GLU A 33 -5.03 -9.53 -0.12
N ALA A 34 -6.03 -10.13 0.53
CA ALA A 34 -6.42 -9.75 1.89
C ALA A 34 -5.31 -10.02 2.92
N VAL A 35 -4.60 -11.15 2.80
CA VAL A 35 -3.48 -11.49 3.69
C VAL A 35 -2.29 -10.54 3.48
N ALA A 36 -1.94 -10.27 2.22
CA ALA A 36 -0.87 -9.34 1.87
C ALA A 36 -1.19 -7.93 2.37
N PHE A 37 -2.41 -7.45 2.14
CA PHE A 37 -2.88 -6.16 2.61
C PHE A 37 -2.76 -6.02 4.13
N ASN A 38 -3.22 -7.02 4.88
CA ASN A 38 -3.12 -7.03 6.34
C ASN A 38 -1.68 -7.04 6.84
N ASN A 39 -0.78 -7.78 6.20
CA ASN A 39 0.62 -7.81 6.60
C ASN A 39 1.32 -6.49 6.27
N ILE A 40 1.13 -5.96 5.06
CA ILE A 40 1.73 -4.69 4.61
C ILE A 40 1.27 -3.55 5.52
N THR A 41 -0.02 -3.43 5.77
CA THR A 41 -0.57 -2.31 6.55
C THR A 41 -0.13 -2.34 8.01
N ARG A 42 0.00 -3.53 8.59
CA ARG A 42 0.53 -3.70 9.94
C ARG A 42 2.02 -3.39 10.04
N LEU A 43 2.81 -3.77 9.03
CA LEU A 43 4.25 -3.45 8.99
C LEU A 43 4.51 -1.98 8.68
N ALA A 44 3.71 -1.41 7.77
CA ALA A 44 3.85 -0.03 7.30
C ALA A 44 3.37 0.97 8.37
N PHE A 45 2.13 0.81 8.81
CA PHE A 45 1.41 1.79 9.64
C PHE A 45 1.25 1.35 11.09
N GLY A 46 1.60 0.11 11.44
CA GLY A 46 1.36 -0.43 12.79
C GLY A 46 -0.13 -0.62 13.13
N LYS A 47 -1.03 -0.41 12.15
CA LYS A 47 -2.48 -0.47 12.32
C LYS A 47 -3.04 -1.67 11.56
N ARG A 48 -4.17 -2.18 12.06
CA ARG A 48 -5.01 -3.14 11.35
C ARG A 48 -6.23 -2.40 10.83
N PHE A 49 -6.41 -2.39 9.51
CA PHE A 49 -7.59 -1.80 8.86
C PHE A 49 -8.75 -2.79 8.72
N VAL A 50 -8.55 -4.05 9.12
CA VAL A 50 -9.57 -5.11 9.02
C VAL A 50 -10.02 -5.53 10.42
N ASN A 51 -11.32 -5.49 10.69
CA ASN A 51 -11.88 -5.89 11.98
C ASN A 51 -11.92 -7.43 12.16
N SER A 52 -12.46 -7.92 13.28
CA SER A 52 -12.63 -9.36 13.57
C SER A 52 -13.62 -10.05 12.63
N GLU A 53 -14.57 -9.32 12.06
CA GLU A 53 -15.57 -9.81 11.09
C GLU A 53 -15.03 -9.80 9.64
N GLY A 54 -13.82 -9.25 9.45
CA GLY A 54 -13.18 -9.13 8.15
C GLY A 54 -13.71 -7.97 7.30
N LEU A 55 -14.37 -6.99 7.91
CA LEU A 55 -14.73 -5.71 7.29
C LEU A 55 -13.53 -4.76 7.33
N ILE A 56 -13.32 -4.02 6.25
CA ILE A 56 -12.26 -3.02 6.12
C ILE A 56 -12.81 -1.67 6.58
N ASP A 57 -12.08 -0.93 7.40
CA ASP A 57 -12.43 0.44 7.79
C ASP A 57 -12.29 1.42 6.61
N ASP A 58 -12.87 2.62 6.75
CA ASP A 58 -12.92 3.61 5.65
C ASP A 58 -11.52 4.03 5.19
N GLN A 59 -10.58 4.19 6.12
CA GLN A 59 -9.18 4.52 5.82
C GLN A 59 -8.48 3.39 5.04
N GLY A 60 -8.78 2.13 5.38
CA GLY A 60 -8.28 0.96 4.66
C GLY A 60 -8.89 0.83 3.27
N LEU A 61 -10.17 1.16 3.10
CA LEU A 61 -10.83 1.21 1.79
C LEU A 61 -10.20 2.30 0.91
N GLU A 62 -9.96 3.49 1.48
CA GLU A 62 -9.29 4.60 0.82
C GLU A 62 -7.87 4.20 0.38
N PHE A 63 -7.07 3.65 1.30
CA PHE A 63 -5.72 3.17 1.00
C PHE A 63 -5.73 2.09 -0.10
N LYS A 64 -6.68 1.16 -0.05
CA LYS A 64 -6.82 0.10 -1.06
C LYS A 64 -7.16 0.68 -2.44
N ALA A 65 -8.10 1.62 -2.51
CA ALA A 65 -8.48 2.29 -3.75
C ALA A 65 -7.32 3.12 -4.33
N LEU A 66 -6.53 3.74 -3.46
CA LEU A 66 -5.36 4.51 -3.83
C LEU A 66 -4.23 3.62 -4.37
N VAL A 67 -3.96 2.46 -3.75
CA VAL A 67 -2.99 1.49 -4.28
C VAL A 67 -3.44 0.93 -5.64
N ALA A 68 -4.73 0.62 -5.79
CA ALA A 68 -5.28 0.12 -7.05
C ALA A 68 -5.17 1.16 -8.19
N THR A 69 -5.51 2.42 -7.91
CA THR A 69 -5.36 3.52 -8.87
C THR A 69 -3.89 3.75 -9.23
N SER A 70 -3.00 3.67 -8.23
CA SER A 70 -1.55 3.75 -8.47
C SER A 70 -1.05 2.68 -9.43
N PHE A 71 -1.57 1.45 -9.30
CA PHE A 71 -1.19 0.33 -10.17
C PHE A 71 -1.70 0.54 -11.60
N LYS A 72 -2.95 1.01 -11.76
CA LYS A 72 -3.53 1.31 -13.08
C LYS A 72 -2.74 2.40 -13.81
N LEU A 73 -2.45 3.52 -13.12
CA LEU A 73 -1.68 4.63 -13.68
C LEU A 73 -0.22 4.24 -13.97
N GLY A 74 0.39 3.42 -13.11
CA GLY A 74 1.74 2.88 -13.36
C GLY A 74 1.80 1.94 -14.56
N ALA A 75 0.78 1.10 -14.74
CA ALA A 75 0.69 0.19 -15.88
C ALA A 75 0.53 0.94 -17.22
N SER A 76 -0.31 1.99 -17.26
CA SER A 76 -0.46 2.81 -18.46
C SER A 76 0.84 3.54 -18.83
N LEU A 77 1.54 4.11 -17.84
CA LEU A 77 2.85 4.75 -18.04
C LEU A 77 3.88 3.75 -18.60
N SER A 78 3.99 2.57 -17.97
CA SER A 78 4.93 1.53 -18.40
C SER A 78 4.68 1.07 -19.84
N LEU A 79 3.41 0.95 -20.26
CA LEU A 79 3.05 0.57 -21.62
C LEU A 79 3.37 1.66 -22.64
N ALA A 80 3.10 2.93 -22.30
CA ALA A 80 3.42 4.07 -23.15
C ALA A 80 4.93 4.24 -23.38
N GLU A 81 5.75 3.91 -22.38
CA GLU A 81 7.22 3.95 -22.45
C GLU A 81 7.80 2.78 -23.26
N HIS A 82 7.29 1.56 -23.06
CA HIS A 82 7.83 0.35 -23.71
C HIS A 82 7.33 0.16 -25.16
N ILE A 83 6.17 0.74 -25.52
CA ILE A 83 5.60 0.62 -26.87
C ILE A 83 5.29 2.03 -27.43
N PRO A 84 6.33 2.78 -27.88
CA PRO A 84 6.19 4.19 -28.24
C PRO A 84 5.14 4.45 -29.34
N TRP A 85 4.94 3.52 -30.27
CA TRP A 85 3.97 3.65 -31.36
C TRP A 85 2.51 3.38 -30.93
N LEU A 86 2.27 2.85 -29.72
CA LEU A 86 0.94 2.76 -29.10
C LEU A 86 0.64 3.91 -28.13
N ARG A 87 1.56 4.88 -27.98
CA ARG A 87 1.42 6.01 -27.04
C ARG A 87 0.11 6.79 -27.23
N TRP A 88 -0.39 6.88 -28.46
CA TRP A 88 -1.66 7.56 -28.77
C TRP A 88 -2.90 6.85 -28.18
N MET A 89 -2.84 5.55 -27.90
CA MET A 89 -3.92 4.79 -27.23
C MET A 89 -3.88 4.92 -25.70
N PHE A 90 -2.75 5.40 -25.15
CA PHE A 90 -2.55 5.60 -23.73
C PHE A 90 -2.19 7.07 -23.46
N PRO A 91 -3.12 8.01 -23.73
CA PRO A 91 -2.89 9.41 -23.40
C PRO A 91 -2.57 9.51 -21.90
N LEU A 92 -1.42 10.12 -21.59
CA LEU A 92 -1.05 10.40 -20.21
C LEU A 92 -2.00 11.48 -19.69
N GLU A 93 -2.99 11.06 -18.91
CA GLU A 93 -3.91 11.97 -18.22
C GLU A 93 -3.18 12.67 -17.08
N GLU A 94 -2.46 13.75 -17.39
CA GLU A 94 -1.69 14.52 -16.41
C GLU A 94 -2.56 14.97 -15.22
N GLU A 95 -3.81 15.35 -15.49
CA GLU A 95 -4.81 15.66 -14.45
C GLU A 95 -5.09 14.48 -13.52
N ALA A 96 -5.16 13.25 -14.05
CA ALA A 96 -5.38 12.05 -13.25
C ALA A 96 -4.15 11.74 -12.37
N PHE A 97 -2.93 11.91 -12.91
CA PHE A 97 -1.69 11.79 -12.12
C PHE A 97 -1.59 12.86 -11.03
N ALA A 98 -1.91 14.12 -11.34
CA ALA A 98 -1.91 15.22 -10.39
C ALA A 98 -2.93 15.00 -9.26
N LYS A 99 -4.17 14.61 -9.62
CA LYS A 99 -5.22 14.27 -8.66
C LYS A 99 -4.81 13.09 -7.77
N HIS A 100 -4.18 12.07 -8.36
CA HIS A 100 -3.69 10.92 -7.63
C HIS A 100 -2.56 11.30 -6.66
N GLY A 101 -1.59 12.11 -7.10
CA GLY A 101 -0.50 12.61 -6.25
C GLY A 101 -1.01 13.46 -5.09
N ALA A 102 -1.98 14.34 -5.33
CA ALA A 102 -2.61 15.14 -4.28
C ALA A 102 -3.36 14.25 -3.26
N TRP A 103 -4.01 13.19 -3.73
CA TRP A 103 -4.67 12.22 -2.85
C TRP A 103 -3.67 11.43 -2.00
N GLN A 104 -2.58 10.94 -2.60
CA GLN A 104 -1.47 10.30 -1.87
C GLN A 104 -0.88 11.20 -0.80
N LYS A 105 -0.68 12.49 -1.12
CA LYS A 105 -0.15 13.48 -0.20
C LYS A 105 -1.07 13.66 1.00
N ARG A 106 -2.37 13.90 0.79
CA ARG A 106 -3.36 14.08 1.86
C ARG A 106 -3.41 12.88 2.80
N LEU A 107 -3.46 11.66 2.26
CA LEU A 107 -3.48 10.46 3.09
C LEU A 107 -2.20 10.32 3.91
N THR A 108 -1.04 10.68 3.32
CA THR A 108 0.24 10.65 4.04
C THR A 108 0.28 11.70 5.15
N GLU A 109 -0.22 12.91 4.91
CA GLU A 109 -0.35 13.97 5.92
C GLU A 109 -1.19 13.49 7.11
N THR A 110 -2.36 12.91 6.87
CA THR A 110 -3.21 12.32 7.94
C THR A 110 -2.45 11.26 8.74
N ILE A 111 -1.70 10.38 8.08
CA ILE A 111 -0.93 9.32 8.74
C ILE A 111 0.22 9.91 9.56
N MET A 112 0.89 10.95 9.07
CA MET A 112 1.95 11.65 9.82
C MET A 112 1.38 12.35 11.06
N GLU A 113 0.21 12.99 10.93
CA GLU A 113 -0.48 13.65 12.05
C GLU A 113 -0.92 12.65 13.12
N GLU A 114 -1.54 11.53 12.72
CA GLU A 114 -1.89 10.43 13.62
C GLU A 114 -0.66 9.90 14.37
N HIS A 115 0.46 9.77 13.67
CA HIS A 115 1.71 9.31 14.23
C HIS A 115 2.30 10.33 15.24
N ALA A 116 2.36 11.61 14.87
CA ALA A 116 2.81 12.68 15.76
C ALA A 116 1.94 12.78 17.02
N ALA A 117 0.62 12.66 16.87
CA ALA A 117 -0.32 12.65 17.99
C ALA A 117 -0.11 11.43 18.90
N ALA A 118 0.16 10.25 18.33
CA ALA A 118 0.47 9.06 19.11
C ALA A 118 1.77 9.23 19.91
N ARG A 119 2.84 9.77 19.30
CA ARG A 119 4.12 10.05 19.97
C ARG A 119 3.96 11.00 21.16
N ARG A 120 3.18 12.08 21.00
CA ARG A 120 2.87 13.02 22.09
C ARG A 120 2.18 12.36 23.28
N LYS A 121 1.35 11.33 23.03
CA LYS A 121 0.58 10.63 24.07
C LYS A 121 1.36 9.50 24.75
N SER A 122 2.13 8.71 24.01
CA SER A 122 2.80 7.51 24.55
C SER A 122 4.27 7.71 24.90
N GLY A 123 4.92 8.78 24.42
CA GLY A 123 6.35 9.05 24.66
C GLY A 123 7.32 8.13 23.93
N ASP A 124 6.88 6.94 23.50
CA ASP A 124 7.74 5.92 22.87
C ASP A 124 7.51 5.75 21.36
N ALA A 125 8.56 5.27 20.67
CA ALA A 125 8.54 4.91 19.25
C ALA A 125 7.82 3.58 19.06
N LYS A 126 6.75 3.58 18.25
CA LYS A 126 6.12 2.36 17.77
C LYS A 126 7.01 1.66 16.74
N GLN A 127 7.09 0.34 16.82
CA GLN A 127 7.86 -0.48 15.89
C GLN A 127 7.11 -0.74 14.57
N HIS A 128 6.90 0.31 13.76
CA HIS A 128 6.41 0.16 12.38
C HIS A 128 7.15 1.11 11.42
N PHE A 129 7.10 0.80 10.13
CA PHE A 129 7.91 1.47 9.11
C PHE A 129 7.74 3.00 9.07
N VAL A 130 6.51 3.50 9.13
CA VAL A 130 6.25 4.96 9.13
C VAL A 130 6.91 5.65 10.31
N ASP A 131 6.92 5.05 11.49
CA ASP A 131 7.59 5.66 12.65
C ASP A 131 9.11 5.72 12.45
N ALA A 132 9.70 4.61 11.98
CA ALA A 132 11.11 4.59 11.65
C ALA A 132 11.45 5.63 10.59
N LEU A 133 10.61 5.77 9.56
CA LEU A 133 10.79 6.75 8.49
C LEU A 133 10.69 8.20 8.99
N LEU A 134 9.74 8.51 9.87
CA LEU A 134 9.60 9.84 10.47
C LEU A 134 10.73 10.15 11.46
N THR A 135 11.18 9.15 12.23
CA THR A 135 12.38 9.29 13.07
C THR A 135 13.62 9.61 12.23
N LEU A 136 13.76 8.96 11.07
CA LEU A 136 14.84 9.27 10.12
C LEU A 136 14.66 10.63 9.45
N LYS A 137 13.42 11.06 9.19
CA LYS A 137 13.11 12.41 8.69
C LYS A 137 13.65 13.47 9.64
N ASP A 138 13.40 13.33 10.94
CA ASP A 138 13.85 14.29 11.94
C ASP A 138 15.37 14.25 12.13
N LYS A 139 15.98 13.06 12.05
CA LYS A 139 17.44 12.89 12.22
C LYS A 139 18.27 13.40 11.03
N TYR A 140 17.76 13.25 9.81
CA TYR A 140 18.49 13.55 8.57
C TYR A 140 17.85 14.65 7.74
N GLU A 141 16.90 15.40 8.31
CA GLU A 141 16.18 16.50 7.66
C GLU A 141 15.58 16.11 6.29
N LEU A 142 15.00 14.90 6.21
CA LEU A 142 14.43 14.41 4.95
C LEU A 142 13.25 15.29 4.52
N SER A 143 13.18 15.59 3.23
CA SER A 143 12.05 16.32 2.65
C SER A 143 10.76 15.51 2.76
N GLU A 144 9.62 16.20 2.87
CA GLU A 144 8.30 15.53 2.86
C GLU A 144 8.06 14.75 1.57
N VAL A 145 8.58 15.25 0.44
CA VAL A 145 8.51 14.56 -0.85
C VAL A 145 9.24 13.22 -0.78
N THR A 146 10.41 13.16 -0.13
CA THR A 146 11.17 11.93 0.09
C THR A 146 10.41 10.94 0.97
N VAL A 147 9.82 11.42 2.06
CA VAL A 147 9.00 10.59 2.97
C VAL A 147 7.83 9.97 2.23
N ILE A 148 7.07 10.77 1.47
CA ILE A 148 5.94 10.31 0.66
C ILE A 148 6.43 9.27 -0.37
N ALA A 149 7.49 9.57 -1.11
CA ALA A 149 8.01 8.66 -2.13
C ALA A 149 8.43 7.30 -1.55
N VAL A 150 9.16 7.30 -0.43
CA VAL A 150 9.64 6.09 0.25
C VAL A 150 8.47 5.29 0.83
N LEU A 151 7.49 5.95 1.45
CA LEU A 151 6.29 5.29 1.97
C LEU A 151 5.54 4.55 0.86
N TRP A 152 5.30 5.23 -0.26
CA TRP A 152 4.58 4.65 -1.39
C TRP A 152 5.40 3.61 -2.16
N ALA A 153 6.73 3.67 -2.11
CA ALA A 153 7.59 2.62 -2.67
C ALA A 153 7.45 1.29 -1.93
N VAL A 154 7.22 1.32 -0.61
CA VAL A 154 6.99 0.11 0.20
C VAL A 154 5.56 -0.41 0.07
N ALA A 155 4.57 0.48 -0.06
CA ALA A 155 3.17 0.11 -0.23
C ALA A 155 2.85 -0.47 -1.62
N LYS A 156 3.62 -0.10 -2.65
CA LYS A 156 3.42 -0.61 -4.01
C LYS A 156 4.15 -1.94 -4.22
N PRO A 157 3.51 -2.96 -4.84
CA PRO A 157 4.21 -4.16 -5.27
C PRO A 157 5.34 -3.76 -6.23
N ARG A 158 6.56 -4.26 -5.97
CA ARG A 158 7.72 -4.05 -6.82
C ARG A 158 7.44 -4.67 -8.20
N LEU A 159 7.27 -3.83 -9.22
CA LEU A 159 7.30 -4.29 -10.61
C LEU A 159 8.68 -4.93 -10.87
N PRO A 160 8.75 -6.05 -11.58
CA PRO A 160 9.97 -6.84 -11.69
C PRO A 160 11.10 -6.01 -12.33
N ALA A 161 12.30 -6.09 -11.73
CA ALA A 161 13.42 -5.18 -11.99
C ALA A 161 13.93 -5.18 -13.45
N HIS A 162 13.57 -6.16 -14.26
CA HIS A 162 13.90 -6.18 -15.70
C HIS A 162 13.17 -5.08 -16.49
N LEU A 163 12.10 -4.47 -15.94
CA LEU A 163 11.41 -3.31 -16.50
C LEU A 163 12.00 -1.96 -16.05
N TYR A 164 12.99 -1.95 -15.16
CA TYR A 164 13.60 -0.73 -14.60
C TYR A 164 15.01 -0.43 -15.16
N LYS A 165 15.52 -1.28 -16.08
CA LYS A 165 16.86 -1.12 -16.66
C LYS A 165 16.86 -0.12 -17.83
N ARG A 166 16.75 1.16 -17.51
CA ARG A 166 17.16 2.35 -18.29
C ARG A 166 16.35 3.50 -17.69
N ASN A 167 16.88 4.25 -16.71
CA ASN A 167 16.36 5.58 -16.27
C ASN A 167 17.19 6.12 -15.08
N ALA A 168 18.51 5.93 -15.10
CA ALA A 168 19.43 6.62 -14.17
C ALA A 168 20.50 7.43 -14.93
N VAL A 169 20.33 7.58 -16.24
CA VAL A 169 21.10 8.47 -17.09
C VAL A 169 20.02 9.36 -17.70
N ASP A 170 20.10 10.67 -17.45
CA ASP A 170 19.17 11.72 -17.90
C ASP A 170 18.11 12.17 -16.87
N MET A 171 18.50 12.29 -15.58
CA MET A 171 18.05 13.40 -14.73
C MET A 171 19.16 14.44 -14.64
#